data_AF-A0A936GK23-F1
#
_entry.id   AF-A0A936GK23-F1
#
_cell.length_a   1.000
_cell.length_b   1.000
_cell.length_c   1.000
_cell.angle_alpha   90.00
_cell.angle_beta   90.00
_cell.angle_gamma   90.00
#
_symmetry.space_group_name_H-M   'P 1'
#
loop_
_entity.id
_entity.type
_entity.pdbx_description
1 polymer ?
#
loop_
_entity_poly.entity_id
_entity_poly.type
_entity_poly.pdbx_seq_one_letter_code
_entity_poly.pdbx_strand_id
1 'polypeptide(L)'
;MSFIWDVPIKVSIRSFLFVKFDDFGLYEPDRPGFEYNIEADRYECKKQGGQGAHLTYKGIKTDSKGYDKKQYRSSESDCAKCPLRLQCCGQVTKYKKIEESIHKPLYDRMHQKLSRHPKYGEKSARCDPAR
;
A
#
# COMPACT_ATOMS: atom_id res chain seq x y z
N MET A 1 -11.84 60.44 2.20
CA MET A 1 -12.78 59.56 2.91
C MET A 1 -12.87 58.23 2.18
N SER A 2 -12.67 57.13 2.92
CA SER A 2 -13.17 55.76 2.67
C SER A 2 -12.70 55.07 1.37
N PHE A 3 -11.64 54.25 1.36
CA PHE A 3 -11.52 52.90 1.96
C PHE A 3 -12.80 52.06 1.79
N ILE A 4 -12.86 51.31 0.69
CA ILE A 4 -13.79 50.17 0.52
C ILE A 4 -12.99 48.92 0.89
N TRP A 5 -13.52 48.22 1.88
CA TRP A 5 -12.92 47.12 2.62
C TRP A 5 -13.14 45.77 1.92
N ASP A 6 -12.09 44.95 2.02
CA ASP A 6 -12.09 43.53 2.36
C ASP A 6 -13.33 42.68 2.01
N VAL A 7 -13.19 41.85 0.97
CA VAL A 7 -13.86 40.55 0.93
C VAL A 7 -12.81 39.48 1.26
N PRO A 8 -12.79 38.92 2.48
CA PRO A 8 -11.93 37.79 2.79
C PRO A 8 -12.57 36.52 2.22
N ILE A 9 -12.12 36.10 1.04
CA ILE A 9 -12.39 34.76 0.53
C ILE A 9 -11.65 33.79 1.44
N LYS A 10 -12.39 33.23 2.39
CA LYS A 10 -11.96 32.19 3.32
C LYS A 10 -11.73 30.91 2.51
N VAL A 11 -10.59 30.80 1.85
CA VAL A 11 -10.14 29.56 1.22
C VAL A 11 -9.81 28.60 2.35
N SER A 12 -10.81 27.84 2.77
CA SER A 12 -10.66 26.67 3.63
C SER A 12 -9.93 25.62 2.81
N ILE A 13 -8.59 25.74 2.75
CA ILE A 13 -7.71 24.73 2.19
C ILE A 13 -7.73 23.58 3.20
N ARG A 14 -8.73 22.72 3.03
CA ARG A 14 -8.73 21.37 3.57
C ARG A 14 -7.34 20.80 3.35
N SER A 15 -6.72 20.42 4.45
CA SER A 15 -5.48 19.69 4.58
C SER A 15 -5.23 18.83 3.35
N PHE A 16 -4.41 19.34 2.44
CA PHE A 16 -3.72 18.53 1.45
C PHE A 16 -2.76 17.66 2.27
N LEU A 17 -3.25 16.52 2.76
CA LEU A 17 -2.44 15.37 3.12
C LEU A 17 -1.81 14.87 1.83
N PHE A 18 -0.78 15.61 1.41
CA PHE A 18 0.22 15.16 0.48
C PHE A 18 0.95 14.02 1.20
N VAL A 19 0.41 12.80 1.11
CA VAL A 19 1.16 11.59 1.47
C VAL A 19 2.23 11.45 0.41
N LYS A 20 3.36 12.15 0.64
CA LYS A 20 4.63 11.82 0.01
C LYS A 20 5.05 10.49 0.62
N PHE A 21 4.91 9.43 -0.17
CA PHE A 21 5.61 8.17 0.05
C PHE A 21 7.08 8.46 -0.31
N ASP A 22 7.86 8.89 0.69
CA ASP A 22 9.31 8.99 0.60
C ASP A 22 9.87 7.58 0.82
N ASP A 23 10.63 7.10 -0.14
CA ASP A 23 11.19 5.76 -0.30
C ASP A 23 12.09 5.31 0.88
N PHE A 24 11.49 5.01 2.03
CA PHE A 24 12.09 4.15 3.03
C PHE A 24 11.22 2.91 3.16
N GLY A 25 11.84 1.73 3.08
CA GLY A 25 11.22 0.40 3.16
C GLY A 25 10.54 0.12 4.50
N LEU A 26 9.56 0.93 4.87
CA LEU A 26 8.66 0.75 5.99
C LEU A 26 7.72 -0.40 5.66
N TYR A 27 7.51 -1.24 6.68
CA TYR A 27 6.57 -2.34 6.61
C TYR A 27 5.15 -1.78 6.53
N GLU A 28 4.49 -1.93 5.37
CA GLU A 28 3.08 -1.59 5.18
C GLU A 28 2.21 -2.86 5.24
N PRO A 29 1.57 -3.14 6.39
CA PRO A 29 0.69 -4.32 6.52
C PRO A 29 -0.57 -4.16 5.67
N ASP A 30 -1.13 -2.94 5.65
CA ASP A 30 -2.41 -2.64 5.01
C ASP A 30 -2.24 -2.18 3.56
N ARG A 31 -3.10 -2.71 2.68
CA ARG A 31 -3.21 -2.25 1.29
C ARG A 31 -4.57 -1.57 1.09
N PRO A 32 -4.64 -0.23 1.07
CA PRO A 32 -5.91 0.48 1.07
C PRO A 32 -6.75 0.18 -0.18
N GLY A 33 -7.97 -0.31 0.04
CA GLY A 33 -8.97 -0.57 -1.00
C GLY A 33 -8.93 -1.97 -1.63
N PHE A 34 -8.12 -2.89 -1.09
CA PHE A 34 -8.16 -4.30 -1.45
C PHE A 34 -8.42 -5.15 -0.21
N GLU A 35 -9.42 -6.02 -0.27
CA GLU A 35 -9.75 -6.97 0.78
C GLU A 35 -9.29 -8.36 0.35
N TYR A 36 -8.60 -9.08 1.21
CA TYR A 36 -8.12 -10.43 0.92
C TYR A 36 -9.15 -11.46 1.37
N ASN A 37 -9.65 -12.25 0.42
CA ASN A 37 -10.51 -13.39 0.68
C ASN A 37 -9.64 -14.64 0.84
N ILE A 38 -9.56 -15.15 2.07
CA ILE A 38 -8.72 -16.31 2.43
C ILE A 38 -9.26 -17.60 1.79
N GLU A 39 -10.58 -17.76 1.71
CA GLU A 39 -11.22 -18.99 1.20
C GLU A 39 -10.96 -19.18 -0.30
N ALA A 40 -11.00 -18.08 -1.06
CA ALA A 40 -10.83 -18.09 -2.50
C ALA A 40 -9.42 -17.68 -2.98
N ASP A 41 -8.48 -17.46 -2.06
CA ASP A 41 -7.10 -16.99 -2.31
C ASP A 41 -7.05 -15.87 -3.36
N ARG A 42 -7.87 -14.82 -3.15
CA ARG A 42 -8.03 -13.70 -4.09
C ARG A 42 -8.18 -12.38 -3.36
N TYR A 43 -7.77 -11.29 -4.00
CA TYR A 43 -8.12 -9.95 -3.52
C TYR A 43 -9.32 -9.38 -4.26
N GLU A 44 -10.15 -8.65 -3.53
CA GLU A 44 -11.32 -7.96 -4.05
C GLU A 44 -11.12 -6.45 -3.92
N CYS A 45 -11.30 -5.72 -5.02
CA CYS A 45 -11.23 -4.26 -4.99
C CYS A 45 -12.50 -3.67 -4.35
N LYS A 46 -12.38 -3.01 -3.20
CA LYS A 46 -13.49 -2.33 -2.50
C LYS A 46 -13.39 -0.80 -2.60
N LYS A 47 -12.61 -0.27 -3.55
CA LYS A 47 -12.46 1.18 -3.74
C LYS A 47 -13.79 1.80 -4.19
N GLN A 48 -14.18 2.90 -3.54
CA GLN A 48 -15.36 3.67 -3.91
C GLN A 48 -15.18 4.25 -5.33
N GLY A 49 -16.15 4.01 -6.21
CA GLY A 49 -16.05 4.37 -7.64
C GLY A 49 -15.24 3.40 -8.51
N GLY A 50 -14.80 2.27 -7.95
CA GLY A 50 -14.18 1.18 -8.70
C GLY A 50 -15.19 0.16 -9.25
N GLN A 51 -14.73 -0.74 -10.12
CA GLN A 51 -15.55 -1.80 -10.73
C GLN A 51 -15.54 -3.14 -9.98
N GLY A 52 -15.02 -3.19 -8.74
CA GLY A 52 -15.02 -4.44 -7.97
C GLY A 52 -14.13 -5.54 -8.56
N ALA A 53 -12.99 -5.18 -9.18
CA ALA A 53 -12.12 -6.17 -9.82
C ALA A 53 -11.58 -7.22 -8.82
N HIS A 54 -11.54 -8.48 -9.28
CA HIS A 54 -10.98 -9.60 -8.53
C HIS A 54 -9.54 -9.87 -8.99
N LEU A 55 -8.61 -10.00 -8.05
CA LEU A 55 -7.22 -10.37 -8.32
C LEU A 55 -7.03 -11.82 -7.90
N THR A 56 -7.00 -12.69 -8.90
CA THR A 56 -6.73 -14.11 -8.70
C THR A 56 -5.25 -14.36 -8.43
N TYR A 57 -4.96 -15.35 -7.59
CA TYR A 57 -3.62 -15.91 -7.43
C TYR A 57 -3.11 -16.49 -8.76
N LYS A 58 -1.89 -16.12 -9.16
CA LYS A 58 -1.24 -16.61 -10.39
C LYS A 58 -0.08 -17.57 -10.10
N GLY A 59 0.47 -17.55 -8.89
CA GLY A 59 1.60 -18.39 -8.51
C GLY A 59 2.61 -17.68 -7.61
N ILE A 60 3.62 -18.42 -7.20
CA ILE A 60 4.79 -17.90 -6.48
C ILE A 60 5.89 -17.60 -7.51
N LYS A 61 6.54 -16.44 -7.36
CA LYS A 61 7.74 -16.07 -8.10
C LYS A 61 8.88 -15.85 -7.12
N THR A 62 10.04 -16.36 -7.48
CA THR A 62 11.28 -16.14 -6.75
C THR A 62 12.02 -14.96 -7.38
N ASP A 63 12.37 -13.95 -6.58
CA ASP A 63 13.23 -12.85 -7.02
C ASP A 63 14.69 -13.32 -7.19
N SER A 64 15.53 -12.49 -7.83
CA SER A 64 16.98 -12.72 -7.93
C SER A 64 17.69 -12.85 -6.57
N LYS A 65 17.06 -12.38 -5.50
CA LYS A 65 17.54 -12.50 -4.11
C LYS A 65 17.09 -13.79 -3.41
N GLY A 66 16.36 -14.67 -4.09
CA GLY A 66 15.88 -15.95 -3.54
C GLY A 66 14.63 -15.84 -2.67
N TYR A 67 13.96 -14.68 -2.64
CA TYR A 67 12.73 -14.52 -1.88
C TYR A 67 11.52 -14.93 -2.71
N ASP A 68 10.66 -15.74 -2.10
CA ASP A 68 9.42 -16.18 -2.71
C ASP A 68 8.28 -15.20 -2.41
N LYS A 69 7.63 -14.75 -3.48
CA LYS A 69 6.47 -13.86 -3.43
C LYS A 69 5.29 -14.47 -4.16
N LYS A 70 4.14 -14.53 -3.48
CA LYS A 70 2.85 -14.76 -4.12
C LYS A 70 2.49 -13.59 -5.02
N GLN A 71 2.03 -13.90 -6.22
CA GLN A 71 1.67 -12.92 -7.22
C GLN A 71 0.18 -13.00 -7.54
N TYR A 72 -0.49 -11.87 -7.39
CA TYR A 72 -1.91 -11.70 -7.70
C TYR A 72 -2.06 -10.68 -8.81
N ARG A 73 -2.91 -10.98 -9.78
CA ARG A 73 -3.15 -10.11 -10.94
C ARG A 73 -4.63 -10.04 -11.25
N SER A 74 -5.11 -8.85 -11.58
CA SER A 74 -6.43 -8.63 -12.16
C SER A 74 -6.43 -8.96 -13.65
N SER A 75 -7.60 -9.18 -14.23
CA SER A 75 -7.76 -9.21 -15.67
C SER A 75 -7.56 -7.80 -16.27
N GLU A 76 -7.13 -7.74 -17.53
CA GLU A 76 -6.99 -6.48 -18.25
C GLU A 76 -8.36 -5.82 -18.48
N SER A 77 -9.39 -6.61 -18.79
CA SER A 77 -10.78 -6.16 -19.00
C SER A 77 -11.35 -5.42 -17.81
N ASP A 78 -11.11 -5.94 -16.60
CA ASP A 78 -11.72 -5.45 -15.35
C ASP A 78 -11.12 -4.11 -14.94
N CYS A 79 -9.83 -3.89 -15.23
CA CYS A 79 -9.15 -2.62 -14.96
C CYS A 79 -9.21 -1.64 -16.13
N ALA A 80 -9.50 -2.07 -17.36
CA ALA A 80 -9.56 -1.20 -18.53
C ALA A 80 -10.72 -0.19 -18.45
N LYS A 81 -11.89 -0.62 -17.97
CA LYS A 81 -13.09 0.22 -17.89
C LYS A 81 -13.16 1.04 -16.58
N CYS A 82 -12.23 0.84 -15.66
CA CYS A 82 -12.27 1.47 -14.34
C CYS A 82 -11.87 2.95 -14.41
N PRO A 83 -12.68 3.89 -13.87
CA PRO A 83 -12.35 5.32 -13.87
C PRO A 83 -11.11 5.64 -13.01
N LEU A 84 -10.82 4.80 -12.02
CA LEU A 84 -9.64 4.90 -11.15
C LEU A 84 -8.38 4.27 -11.75
N ARG A 85 -8.39 3.91 -13.05
CA ARG A 85 -7.27 3.25 -13.72
C ARG A 85 -5.96 4.04 -13.56
N LEU A 86 -5.99 5.35 -13.80
CA LEU A 86 -4.81 6.21 -13.73
C LEU A 86 -4.20 6.24 -12.32
N GLN A 87 -5.04 6.32 -11.28
CA GLN A 87 -4.59 6.35 -9.89
C GLN A 87 -4.15 4.96 -9.38
N CYS A 88 -4.77 3.88 -9.86
CA CYS A 88 -4.52 2.53 -9.36
C CYS A 88 -3.36 1.80 -10.07
N CYS A 89 -3.31 1.89 -11.40
CA CYS A 89 -2.37 1.19 -12.27
C CYS A 89 -1.28 2.12 -12.85
N GLY A 90 -1.51 3.44 -12.84
CA GLY A 90 -0.65 4.38 -13.55
C GLY A 90 -0.93 4.40 -15.05
N GLN A 91 -0.04 5.07 -15.81
CA GLN A 91 -0.19 5.23 -17.27
C GLN A 91 0.27 3.99 -18.05
N VAL A 92 1.31 3.29 -17.57
CA VAL A 92 2.01 2.24 -18.32
C VAL A 92 1.36 0.86 -18.14
N THR A 93 0.90 0.53 -16.94
CA THR A 93 0.41 -0.82 -16.67
C THR A 93 -1.06 -0.98 -17.03
N LYS A 94 -1.41 -2.12 -17.64
CA LYS A 94 -2.78 -2.40 -18.08
C LYS A 94 -3.66 -3.01 -16.99
N TYR A 95 -3.05 -3.67 -16.02
CA TYR A 95 -3.71 -4.40 -14.94
C TYR A 95 -3.03 -4.11 -13.61
N LYS A 96 -3.78 -4.30 -12.50
CA LYS A 96 -3.18 -4.20 -11.18
C LYS A 96 -2.47 -5.50 -10.84
N LYS A 97 -1.25 -5.35 -10.33
CA LYS A 97 -0.43 -6.43 -9.82
C LYS A 97 -0.16 -6.18 -8.33
N ILE A 98 -0.39 -7.20 -7.52
CA ILE A 98 -0.04 -7.22 -6.10
C ILE A 98 0.95 -8.36 -5.88
N GLU A 99 2.06 -8.04 -5.22
CA GLU A 99 3.03 -9.03 -4.78
C GLU A 99 3.07 -9.05 -3.25
N GLU A 100 3.04 -10.25 -2.71
CA GLU A 100 2.99 -10.50 -1.28
C GLU A 100 4.05 -11.55 -0.95
N SER A 101 4.96 -11.24 -0.04
CA SER A 101 5.94 -12.21 0.43
C SER A 101 5.25 -13.34 1.19
N ILE A 102 5.70 -14.58 1.00
CA ILE A 102 5.23 -15.73 1.78
C ILE A 102 5.46 -15.52 3.28
N HIS A 103 6.50 -14.76 3.64
CA HIS A 103 6.89 -14.52 5.02
C HIS A 103 6.20 -13.30 5.67
N LYS A 104 5.24 -12.64 5.01
CA LYS A 104 4.44 -11.57 5.64
C LYS A 104 3.89 -11.92 7.02
N PRO A 105 3.26 -13.09 7.28
CA PRO A 105 2.76 -13.40 8.62
C PRO A 105 3.86 -13.47 9.68
N LEU A 106 5.10 -13.81 9.29
CA LEU A 106 6.25 -13.79 10.20
C LEU A 106 6.64 -12.34 10.53
N TYR A 107 6.68 -11.47 9.51
CA TYR A 107 6.95 -10.04 9.70
C TYR A 107 5.86 -9.34 10.50
N ASP A 108 4.58 -9.68 10.30
CA ASP A 108 3.46 -9.18 11.10
C ASP A 108 3.63 -9.52 12.59
N ARG A 109 3.97 -10.77 12.90
CA ARG A 109 4.21 -11.19 14.29
C ARG A 109 5.38 -10.43 14.89
N MET A 110 6.44 -10.22 14.12
CA MET A 110 7.62 -9.47 14.57
C MET A 110 7.24 -8.00 14.82
N HIS A 111 6.52 -7.38 13.89
CA HIS A 111 6.06 -6.01 14.00
C HIS A 111 5.17 -5.83 15.23
N GLN A 112 4.21 -6.73 15.47
CA GLN A 112 3.39 -6.72 16.68
C GLN A 112 4.23 -6.82 17.97
N LYS A 113 5.29 -7.64 17.98
CA LYS A 113 6.19 -7.76 19.13
C LYS A 113 6.97 -6.47 19.37
N LEU A 114 7.56 -5.87 18.33
CA LEU A 114 8.31 -4.62 18.45
C LEU A 114 7.40 -3.46 18.87
N SER A 115 6.19 -3.37 18.31
CA SER A 115 5.22 -2.34 18.67
C SER A 115 4.73 -2.47 20.11
N ARG A 116 4.61 -3.70 20.64
CA ARG A 116 4.24 -3.94 22.05
C ARG A 116 5.37 -3.67 23.03
N HIS A 117 6.62 -3.88 22.62
CA HIS A 117 7.78 -3.74 23.48
C HIS A 117 8.84 -2.83 22.83
N PRO A 118 8.68 -1.49 22.87
CA PRO A 118 9.62 -0.56 22.24
C PRO A 118 11.04 -0.71 22.82
N LYS A 119 11.15 -1.05 24.10
CA LYS A 119 12.43 -1.32 24.78
C LYS A 119 13.18 -2.55 24.23
N TYR A 120 12.56 -3.43 23.46
CA TYR A 120 13.24 -4.57 22.82
C TYR A 120 13.96 -4.16 21.52
N GLY A 121 13.37 -3.27 20.72
CA GLY A 121 13.99 -2.76 19.49
C GLY A 121 15.27 -1.97 19.76
N GLU A 122 15.31 -1.25 20.89
CA GLU A 122 16.47 -0.47 21.33
C GLU A 122 17.69 -1.33 21.71
N LYS A 123 17.48 -2.58 22.15
CA LYS A 123 18.58 -3.50 22.54
C LYS A 123 19.20 -4.17 21.32
N SER A 124 18.41 -4.44 20.28
CA SER A 124 18.88 -5.01 19.01
C SER A 124 19.63 -4.00 18.13
N ALA A 125 19.47 -2.69 18.36
CA ALA A 125 20.22 -1.65 17.65
C ALA A 125 21.62 -1.39 18.25
N ARG A 126 21.92 -1.94 19.43
CA ARG A 126 23.28 -2.00 19.98
C ARG A 126 24.02 -3.21 19.44
N CYS A 127 24.37 -3.17 18.15
CA CYS A 127 25.56 -3.85 17.70
C CYS A 127 26.71 -2.86 17.88
N ASP A 128 27.61 -3.15 18.83
CA ASP A 128 28.85 -2.41 19.01
C ASP A 128 29.64 -2.35 17.69
N PRO A 129 30.03 -1.16 17.20
CA PRO A 129 30.96 -1.05 16.09
C PRO A 129 32.38 -1.29 16.62
N ALA A 130 32.78 -2.55 16.76
CA ALA A 130 34.17 -2.89 17.03
C ALA A 130 34.53 -4.30 16.54
N ARG A 131 34.86 -4.42 15.26
CA ARG A 131 35.99 -5.25 14.82
C ARG A 131 36.55 -4.77 13.50
#